data_AF-A0A9J7E3H1-F1
#
_entry.id   AF-A0A9J7E3H1-F1
#
_cell.length_a   1.000
_cell.length_b   1.000
_cell.length_c   1.000
_cell.angle_alpha   90.00
_cell.angle_beta   90.00
_cell.angle_gamma   90.00
#
_symmetry.space_group_name_H-M   'P 1'
#
loop_
_entity.id
_entity.type
_entity.pdbx_description
1 polymer ?
#
loop_
_entity_poly.entity_id
_entity_poly.type
_entity_poly.pdbx_seq_one_letter_code
_entity_poly.pdbx_strand_id
1 'polypeptide(L)'
;MEIDETQHVGDNGDIFIHRLKVLTDEEKQRLEAQNTRIIPEAKAARLEKEAKRHWDIFYKRNETKFFKDRHWTTREFQELINFEPDDKITFLELGCGVGNMIFPLVEEGFSNFHFYACDFSPRAVEFVKANKLFDESRMKAFCADLTTDDLFENVEEGCVDIASLIFVLSAIHPDSWSQVAKVAYRALRPGGVLLFRDYGRYDMAQLRFKPGHKIADNFYMRQDGTRSYYFTEEELQKVFADAGFEILMNTYVQRRTVNFKEGIDVPRIFVQGKYKKPAKG
;
A
#
# COMPACT_ATOMS: atom_id res chain seq x y z
N MET A 1 -18.10 4.71 23.19
CA MET A 1 -18.49 3.50 22.45
C MET A 1 -17.48 2.44 22.88
N GLU A 2 -17.84 1.63 23.87
CA GLU A 2 -17.04 0.47 24.26
C GLU A 2 -17.09 -0.50 23.08
N ILE A 3 -15.99 -0.60 22.35
CA ILE A 3 -15.85 -1.52 21.22
C ILE A 3 -15.01 -2.70 21.69
N ASP A 4 -15.65 -3.85 21.58
CA ASP A 4 -15.22 -5.20 21.90
C ASP A 4 -13.74 -5.45 21.57
N GLU A 5 -12.97 -5.87 22.57
CA GLU A 5 -11.51 -6.10 22.51
C GLU A 5 -11.17 -7.41 21.76
N THR A 6 -11.61 -7.53 20.51
CA THR A 6 -11.31 -8.73 19.71
C THR A 6 -9.91 -8.62 19.12
N GLN A 7 -8.91 -8.96 19.93
CA GLN A 7 -7.57 -9.25 19.44
C GLN A 7 -7.61 -10.58 18.68
N HIS A 8 -7.37 -10.54 17.38
CA HIS A 8 -7.22 -11.76 16.58
C HIS A 8 -5.75 -11.98 16.24
N VAL A 9 -5.24 -13.18 16.50
CA VAL A 9 -3.87 -13.59 16.14
C VAL A 9 -3.96 -14.47 14.91
N GLY A 10 -3.41 -14.01 13.79
CA GLY A 10 -3.32 -14.81 12.58
C GLY A 10 -2.20 -15.85 12.67
N ASP A 11 -2.24 -16.87 11.81
CA ASP A 11 -1.31 -18.01 11.81
C ASP A 11 0.18 -17.63 11.69
N ASN A 12 0.48 -16.43 11.19
CA ASN A 12 1.85 -15.92 11.04
C ASN A 12 2.35 -15.13 12.26
N GLY A 13 1.56 -15.06 13.35
CA GLY A 13 1.84 -14.25 14.53
C GLY A 13 1.49 -12.76 14.39
N ASP A 14 0.77 -12.40 13.32
CA ASP A 14 0.25 -11.05 13.12
C ASP A 14 -0.96 -10.83 14.02
N ILE A 15 -1.02 -9.65 14.64
CA ILE A 15 -2.05 -9.30 15.62
C ILE A 15 -2.93 -8.20 15.03
N PHE A 16 -4.20 -8.53 14.80
CA PHE A 16 -5.21 -7.60 14.32
C PHE A 16 -5.89 -6.93 15.50
N ILE A 17 -5.94 -5.59 15.49
CA ILE A 17 -6.42 -4.77 16.60
C ILE A 17 -7.18 -3.56 16.06
N HIS A 18 -8.37 -3.29 16.57
CA HIS A 18 -9.19 -2.11 16.20
C HIS A 18 -8.91 -0.84 17.01
N ARG A 19 -7.72 -0.75 17.61
CA ARG A 19 -7.34 0.42 18.40
C ARG A 19 -5.94 0.89 18.05
N LEU A 20 -5.81 2.21 18.03
CA LEU A 20 -4.53 2.88 17.92
C LEU A 20 -3.62 2.51 19.10
N LYS A 21 -2.33 2.34 18.83
CA LYS A 21 -1.32 2.09 19.87
C LYS A 21 -1.31 3.22 20.91
N VAL A 22 -1.27 2.85 22.18
CA VAL A 22 -0.96 3.77 23.28
C VAL A 22 0.55 4.01 23.32
N LEU A 23 0.97 5.27 23.22
CA LEU A 23 2.38 5.66 23.25
C LEU A 23 2.92 5.72 24.68
N THR A 24 4.18 5.32 24.85
CA THR A 24 4.93 5.63 26.08
C THR A 24 5.28 7.13 26.13
N ASP A 25 5.66 7.64 27.30
CA ASP A 25 6.06 9.05 27.42
C ASP A 25 7.33 9.35 26.61
N GLU A 26 8.25 8.40 26.50
CA GLU A 26 9.42 8.53 25.64
C GLU A 26 9.03 8.64 24.15
N GLU A 27 8.06 7.84 23.70
CA GLU A 27 7.58 7.90 22.31
C GLU A 27 6.85 9.21 22.01
N LYS A 28 6.07 9.73 22.96
CA LYS A 28 5.46 11.06 22.87
C LYS A 28 6.53 12.14 22.74
N GLN A 29 7.57 12.10 23.59
CA GLN A 29 8.68 13.04 23.52
C GLN A 29 9.43 12.96 22.18
N ARG A 30 9.63 11.75 21.63
CA ARG A 30 10.25 11.57 20.31
C ARG A 30 9.42 12.20 19.20
N LEU A 31 8.09 12.03 19.22
CA LEU A 31 7.20 12.67 18.25
C LEU A 31 7.22 14.19 18.38
N GLU A 32 7.18 14.72 19.62
CA GLU A 32 7.26 16.17 19.84
C GLU A 32 8.60 16.75 19.35
N ALA A 33 9.70 16.04 19.60
CA ALA A 33 11.02 16.43 19.12
C ALA A 33 11.06 16.56 17.59
N GLN A 34 10.28 15.78 16.83
CA GLN A 34 10.22 15.89 15.36
C GLN A 34 9.69 17.26 14.89
N ASN A 35 8.88 17.93 15.70
CA ASN A 35 8.30 19.25 15.39
C ASN A 35 9.34 20.38 15.50
N THR A 36 10.46 20.17 16.20
CA THR A 36 11.50 21.20 16.40
C THR A 36 12.14 21.68 15.09
N ARG A 37 12.07 20.87 14.03
CA ARG A 37 12.49 21.26 12.69
C ARG A 37 11.65 20.51 11.65
N ILE A 38 10.76 21.23 10.99
CA ILE A 38 10.03 20.72 9.83
C ILE A 38 10.77 21.03 8.53
N ILE A 39 10.41 20.34 7.46
CA ILE A 39 10.92 20.61 6.12
C ILE A 39 10.33 21.95 5.64
N PRO A 40 11.15 22.89 5.14
CA PRO A 40 10.65 24.14 4.58
C PRO A 40 9.71 23.88 3.39
N GLU A 41 8.67 24.71 3.25
CA GLU A 41 7.64 24.58 2.22
C GLU A 41 8.22 24.46 0.80
N ALA A 42 9.20 25.30 0.45
CA ALA A 42 9.87 25.24 -0.85
C ALA A 42 10.56 23.89 -1.11
N LYS A 43 11.11 23.25 -0.07
CA LYS A 43 11.69 21.90 -0.18
C LYS A 43 10.60 20.84 -0.26
N ALA A 44 9.50 20.97 0.48
CA ALA A 44 8.35 20.08 0.38
C ALA A 44 7.73 20.10 -1.03
N ALA A 45 7.51 21.29 -1.59
CA ALA A 45 7.01 21.47 -2.95
C ALA A 45 7.95 20.85 -4.01
N ARG A 46 9.28 20.99 -3.82
CA ARG A 46 10.25 20.32 -4.70
C ARG A 46 10.19 18.79 -4.60
N LEU A 47 10.04 18.24 -3.38
CA LEU A 47 9.90 16.79 -3.18
C LEU A 47 8.65 16.24 -3.87
N GLU A 48 7.55 16.98 -3.86
CA GLU A 48 6.33 16.63 -4.61
C GLU A 48 6.60 16.63 -6.11
N LYS A 49 7.12 17.74 -6.65
CA LYS A 49 7.42 17.87 -8.09
C LYS A 49 8.41 16.81 -8.59
N GLU A 50 9.35 16.39 -7.75
CA GLU A 50 10.39 15.41 -8.08
C GLU A 50 10.05 13.98 -7.62
N ALA A 51 8.83 13.70 -7.16
CA ALA A 51 8.44 12.41 -6.58
C ALA A 51 8.74 11.23 -7.52
N LYS A 52 8.40 11.36 -8.81
CA LYS A 52 8.70 10.35 -9.85
C LYS A 52 10.19 10.05 -9.93
N ARG A 53 11.01 11.09 -9.94
CA ARG A 53 12.48 10.99 -10.04
C ARG A 53 13.06 10.30 -8.80
N HIS A 54 12.55 10.58 -7.61
CA HIS A 54 13.00 9.92 -6.38
C HIS A 54 12.74 8.41 -6.43
N TRP A 55 11.55 8.00 -6.88
CA TRP A 55 11.23 6.58 -7.06
C TRP A 55 12.07 5.93 -8.17
N ASP A 56 12.27 6.57 -9.32
CA ASP A 56 13.11 6.01 -10.39
C ASP A 56 14.57 5.80 -9.93
N ILE A 57 15.13 6.76 -9.18
CA ILE A 57 16.46 6.63 -8.57
C ILE A 57 16.49 5.52 -7.52
N PHE A 58 15.43 5.38 -6.72
CA PHE A 58 15.30 4.30 -5.74
C PHE A 58 15.37 2.93 -6.44
N TYR A 59 14.58 2.70 -7.49
CA TYR A 59 14.63 1.44 -8.24
C TYR A 59 15.95 1.26 -8.98
N LYS A 60 16.59 2.33 -9.45
CA LYS A 60 17.92 2.26 -10.06
C LYS A 60 18.97 1.75 -9.08
N ARG A 61 18.90 2.18 -7.82
CA ARG A 61 19.88 1.83 -6.80
C ARG A 61 19.67 0.44 -6.23
N ASN A 62 18.41 0.04 -6.07
CA ASN A 62 18.08 -1.18 -5.34
C ASN A 62 17.64 -2.35 -6.22
N GLU A 63 17.31 -2.10 -7.49
CA GLU A 63 16.81 -3.10 -8.44
C GLU A 63 15.61 -3.87 -7.83
N THR A 64 15.68 -5.20 -7.83
CA THR A 64 14.63 -6.10 -7.33
C THR A 64 14.88 -6.62 -5.91
N LYS A 65 15.86 -6.05 -5.18
CA LYS A 65 16.41 -6.66 -3.95
C LYS A 65 15.95 -6.00 -2.65
N PHE A 66 15.28 -4.85 -2.73
CA PHE A 66 14.92 -4.07 -1.53
C PHE A 66 13.71 -4.63 -0.79
N PHE A 67 12.60 -4.80 -1.51
CA PHE A 67 11.37 -5.32 -0.95
C PHE A 67 11.33 -6.83 -1.07
N LYS A 68 10.74 -7.48 -0.06
CA LYS A 68 10.52 -8.92 -0.07
C LYS A 68 9.24 -9.25 -0.82
N ASP A 69 9.22 -10.43 -1.40
CA ASP A 69 8.02 -11.01 -1.98
C ASP A 69 6.92 -11.21 -0.94
N ARG A 70 5.69 -10.89 -1.33
CA ARG A 70 4.52 -10.81 -0.47
C ARG A 70 3.74 -12.12 -0.42
N HIS A 71 4.40 -13.25 -0.19
CA HIS A 71 3.78 -14.59 -0.04
C HIS A 71 2.76 -14.72 1.12
N TRP A 72 2.50 -13.64 1.85
CA TRP A 72 1.49 -13.60 2.91
C TRP A 72 0.10 -13.21 2.39
N THR A 73 -0.02 -12.69 1.16
CA THR A 73 -1.26 -12.05 0.68
C THR A 73 -2.43 -13.00 0.59
N THR A 74 -2.25 -14.24 0.13
CA THR A 74 -3.34 -15.24 0.03
C THR A 74 -3.83 -15.75 1.38
N ARG A 75 -3.01 -15.62 2.44
CA ARG A 75 -3.43 -15.93 3.82
C ARG A 75 -4.31 -14.83 4.40
N GLU A 76 -3.98 -13.58 4.12
CA GLU A 76 -4.67 -12.43 4.70
C GLU A 76 -5.85 -11.91 3.86
N PHE A 77 -5.82 -12.13 2.55
CA PHE A 77 -6.85 -11.72 1.60
C PHE A 77 -7.45 -12.94 0.93
N GLN A 78 -8.48 -13.50 1.57
CA GLN A 78 -9.21 -14.66 1.08
C GLN A 78 -9.86 -14.42 -0.29
N GLU A 79 -10.11 -13.16 -0.65
CA GLU A 79 -10.58 -12.75 -1.98
C GLU A 79 -9.65 -13.23 -3.09
N LEU A 80 -8.36 -13.46 -2.79
CA LEU A 80 -7.37 -13.98 -3.74
C LEU A 80 -7.42 -15.49 -3.94
N ILE A 81 -8.24 -16.23 -3.18
CA ILE A 81 -8.33 -17.70 -3.28
C ILE A 81 -9.77 -18.24 -3.27
N ASN A 82 -10.76 -17.37 -3.05
CA ASN A 82 -12.16 -17.76 -2.89
C ASN A 82 -12.96 -17.40 -4.15
N PHE A 83 -12.73 -18.17 -5.21
CA PHE A 83 -13.39 -18.07 -6.52
C PHE A 83 -13.74 -19.45 -7.05
N GLU A 84 -14.66 -19.53 -8.00
CA GLU A 84 -15.02 -20.79 -8.64
C GLU A 84 -13.90 -21.23 -9.62
N PRO A 85 -13.67 -22.54 -9.83
CA PRO A 85 -12.59 -23.04 -10.67
C PRO A 85 -12.58 -22.50 -12.12
N ASP A 86 -13.75 -22.15 -12.66
CA ASP A 86 -13.92 -21.65 -14.03
C ASP A 86 -13.89 -20.10 -14.12
N ASP A 87 -13.81 -19.40 -12.99
CA ASP A 87 -13.80 -17.94 -12.96
C ASP A 87 -12.51 -17.37 -13.54
N LYS A 88 -12.63 -16.49 -14.53
CA LYS A 88 -11.53 -15.65 -14.99
C LYS A 88 -11.48 -14.38 -14.16
N ILE A 89 -10.35 -14.15 -13.48
CA ILE A 89 -10.17 -13.02 -12.56
C ILE A 89 -9.26 -11.98 -13.20
N THR A 90 -9.75 -10.75 -13.32
CA THR A 90 -8.95 -9.58 -13.69
C THR A 90 -8.41 -8.92 -12.43
N PHE A 91 -7.11 -9.02 -12.22
CA PHE A 91 -6.41 -8.44 -11.08
C PHE A 91 -5.62 -7.19 -11.48
N LEU A 92 -5.72 -6.10 -10.73
CA LEU A 92 -4.95 -4.86 -10.94
C LEU A 92 -4.06 -4.55 -9.73
N GLU A 93 -2.75 -4.58 -9.90
CA GLU A 93 -1.79 -4.06 -8.91
C GLU A 93 -1.53 -2.57 -9.15
N LEU A 94 -2.11 -1.71 -8.32
CA LEU A 94 -1.85 -0.27 -8.31
C LEU A 94 -0.56 0.00 -7.53
N GLY A 95 0.49 0.48 -8.18
CA GLY A 95 1.82 0.66 -7.58
C GLY A 95 2.57 -0.67 -7.44
N CYS A 96 2.77 -1.36 -8.56
CA CYS A 96 3.31 -2.72 -8.58
C CYS A 96 4.79 -2.85 -8.17
N GLY A 97 5.53 -1.75 -8.17
CA GLY A 97 6.98 -1.77 -8.01
C GLY A 97 7.62 -2.75 -8.98
N VAL A 98 8.43 -3.66 -8.44
CA VAL A 98 9.11 -4.72 -9.23
C VAL A 98 8.34 -6.04 -9.27
N GLY A 99 7.05 -6.04 -8.90
CA GLY A 99 6.17 -7.20 -8.97
C GLY A 99 6.22 -8.14 -7.76
N ASN A 100 6.65 -7.64 -6.60
CA ASN A 100 6.75 -8.45 -5.37
C ASN A 100 5.38 -8.94 -4.83
N MET A 101 4.24 -8.55 -5.40
CA MET A 101 2.94 -9.15 -5.11
C MET A 101 2.46 -10.06 -6.25
N ILE A 102 2.46 -9.55 -7.48
CA ILE A 102 1.98 -10.31 -8.64
C ILE A 102 2.76 -11.60 -8.88
N PHE A 103 4.10 -11.59 -8.80
CA PHE A 103 4.88 -12.80 -9.12
C PHE A 103 4.66 -13.94 -8.12
N PRO A 104 4.58 -13.69 -6.80
CA PRO A 104 4.11 -14.70 -5.85
C PRO A 104 2.76 -15.33 -6.22
N LEU A 105 1.80 -14.54 -6.71
CA LEU A 105 0.51 -15.09 -7.18
C LEU A 105 0.70 -15.96 -8.43
N VAL A 106 1.55 -15.55 -9.37
CA VAL A 106 1.87 -16.36 -10.55
C VAL A 106 2.53 -17.69 -10.14
N GLU A 107 3.43 -17.68 -9.14
CA GLU A 107 4.11 -18.87 -8.63
C GLU A 107 3.19 -19.83 -7.87
N GLU A 108 2.16 -19.30 -7.18
CA GLU A 108 1.13 -20.11 -6.51
C GLU A 108 0.21 -20.85 -7.50
N GLY A 109 0.32 -20.59 -8.80
CA GLY A 109 -0.35 -21.35 -9.85
C GLY A 109 -1.74 -20.82 -10.24
N PHE A 110 -2.04 -19.56 -9.93
CA PHE A 110 -3.28 -18.88 -10.34
C PHE A 110 -3.33 -18.69 -11.87
N SER A 111 -3.65 -19.76 -12.59
CA SER A 111 -3.73 -19.79 -14.05
C SER A 111 -4.95 -19.08 -14.62
N ASN A 112 -5.95 -18.83 -13.79
CA ASN A 112 -7.20 -18.16 -14.13
C ASN A 112 -7.16 -16.62 -14.02
N PHE A 113 -6.01 -16.05 -13.68
CA PHE A 113 -5.83 -14.61 -13.51
C PHE A 113 -5.29 -13.95 -14.80
N HIS A 114 -5.86 -12.79 -15.12
CA HIS A 114 -5.25 -11.80 -16.00
C HIS A 114 -4.80 -10.60 -15.16
N PHE A 115 -3.52 -10.24 -15.27
CA PHE A 115 -2.88 -9.25 -14.40
C PHE A 115 -2.64 -7.93 -15.13
N TYR A 116 -3.15 -6.83 -14.60
CA TYR A 116 -2.67 -5.50 -14.87
C TYR A 116 -1.73 -5.06 -13.75
N ALA A 117 -0.58 -4.49 -14.11
CA ALA A 117 0.41 -3.99 -13.16
C ALA A 117 0.83 -2.58 -13.58
N CYS A 118 0.63 -1.59 -12.72
CA CYS A 118 1.06 -0.23 -13.02
C CYS A 118 1.92 0.37 -11.91
N ASP A 119 2.92 1.15 -12.30
CA ASP A 119 3.73 1.92 -11.38
C ASP A 119 4.03 3.32 -11.95
N PHE A 120 4.25 4.29 -11.07
CA PHE A 120 4.62 5.64 -11.46
C PHE A 120 6.05 5.72 -12.02
N SER A 121 6.91 4.77 -11.63
CA SER A 121 8.30 4.64 -12.08
C SER A 121 8.41 3.74 -13.32
N PRO A 122 8.87 4.28 -14.47
CA PRO A 122 9.13 3.47 -15.66
C PRO A 122 10.11 2.33 -15.43
N ARG A 123 11.14 2.57 -14.61
CA ARG A 123 12.12 1.54 -14.26
C ARG A 123 11.52 0.39 -13.45
N ALA A 124 10.54 0.67 -12.60
CA ALA A 124 9.85 -0.39 -11.86
C ALA A 124 9.10 -1.32 -12.83
N VAL A 125 8.38 -0.72 -13.78
CA VAL A 125 7.68 -1.43 -14.86
C VAL A 125 8.66 -2.22 -15.75
N GLU A 126 9.83 -1.67 -16.06
CA GLU A 126 10.88 -2.39 -16.79
C GLU A 126 11.33 -3.67 -16.06
N PHE A 127 11.50 -3.61 -14.73
CA PHE A 127 11.85 -4.79 -13.94
C PHE A 127 10.74 -5.85 -13.93
N VAL A 128 9.48 -5.44 -13.89
CA VAL A 128 8.33 -6.36 -14.02
C VAL A 128 8.39 -7.08 -15.38
N LYS A 129 8.55 -6.33 -16.47
CA LYS A 129 8.62 -6.89 -17.84
C LYS A 129 9.84 -7.80 -18.06
N ALA A 130 10.94 -7.52 -17.37
CA ALA A 130 12.17 -8.32 -17.46
C ALA A 130 12.14 -9.61 -16.60
N ASN A 131 11.10 -9.79 -15.78
CA ASN A 131 10.99 -10.99 -14.94
C ASN A 131 10.74 -12.23 -15.81
N LYS A 132 11.38 -13.36 -15.48
CA LYS A 132 11.21 -14.65 -16.19
C LYS A 132 9.78 -15.20 -16.18
N LEU A 133 8.96 -14.77 -15.22
CA LEU A 133 7.56 -15.16 -15.06
C LEU A 133 6.60 -14.20 -15.78
N PHE A 134 7.11 -13.13 -16.39
CA PHE A 134 6.30 -12.22 -17.18
C PHE A 134 5.82 -12.91 -18.45
N ASP A 135 4.51 -12.89 -18.66
CA ASP A 135 3.83 -13.54 -19.77
C ASP A 135 2.80 -12.56 -20.34
N GLU A 136 3.10 -11.98 -21.51
CA GLU A 136 2.26 -10.97 -22.16
C GLU A 136 0.85 -11.46 -22.49
N SER A 137 0.63 -12.78 -22.57
CA SER A 137 -0.71 -13.33 -22.79
C SER A 137 -1.61 -13.24 -21.55
N ARG A 138 -1.02 -13.08 -20.36
CA ARG A 138 -1.72 -13.08 -19.07
C ARG A 138 -1.42 -11.85 -18.23
N MET A 139 -0.50 -10.99 -18.65
CA MET A 139 -0.09 -9.83 -17.89
C MET A 139 0.22 -8.62 -18.78
N LYS A 140 -0.25 -7.45 -18.36
CA LYS A 140 0.09 -6.17 -18.95
C LYS A 140 0.70 -5.24 -17.89
N ALA A 141 1.97 -4.89 -18.06
CA ALA A 141 2.66 -3.92 -17.20
C ALA A 141 2.86 -2.57 -17.91
N PHE A 142 2.53 -1.46 -17.25
CA PHE A 142 2.57 -0.13 -17.85
C PHE A 142 2.84 0.99 -16.82
N CYS A 143 3.28 2.15 -17.29
CA CYS A 143 3.46 3.32 -16.43
C CYS A 143 2.11 4.00 -16.22
N ALA A 144 1.78 4.39 -14.99
CA ALA A 144 0.63 5.25 -14.71
C ALA A 144 0.87 6.11 -13.47
N ASP A 145 0.47 7.38 -13.53
CA ASP A 145 0.32 8.22 -12.35
C ASP A 145 -1.09 8.04 -11.75
N LEU A 146 -1.18 7.51 -10.54
CA LEU A 146 -2.47 7.30 -9.87
C LEU A 146 -3.12 8.59 -9.37
N THR A 147 -2.39 9.71 -9.43
CA THR A 147 -2.91 11.05 -9.10
C THR A 147 -3.59 11.73 -10.30
N THR A 148 -3.65 11.06 -11.45
CA THR A 148 -4.35 11.48 -12.67
C THR A 148 -5.28 10.36 -13.15
N ASP A 149 -5.68 10.38 -14.42
CA ASP A 149 -6.49 9.34 -15.07
C ASP A 149 -5.63 8.42 -15.99
N ASP A 150 -4.29 8.49 -15.91
CA ASP A 150 -3.34 7.75 -16.77
C ASP A 150 -3.61 6.23 -16.81
N LEU A 151 -4.15 5.67 -15.72
CA LEU A 151 -4.53 4.25 -15.63
C LEU A 151 -5.44 3.82 -16.79
N PHE A 152 -6.38 4.67 -17.18
CA PHE A 152 -7.46 4.33 -18.11
C PHE A 152 -7.04 4.38 -19.59
N GLU A 153 -5.79 4.76 -19.88
CA GLU A 153 -5.18 4.52 -21.20
C GLU A 153 -4.92 3.03 -21.45
N ASN A 154 -4.86 2.24 -20.38
CA ASN A 154 -4.43 0.84 -20.43
C ASN A 154 -5.45 -0.16 -19.87
N VAL A 155 -6.37 0.29 -19.03
CA VAL A 155 -7.38 -0.51 -18.32
C VAL A 155 -8.75 0.10 -18.53
N GLU A 156 -9.72 -0.68 -18.99
CA GLU A 156 -11.10 -0.23 -19.13
C GLU A 156 -11.73 0.04 -17.75
N GLU A 157 -12.56 1.08 -17.64
CA GLU A 157 -13.33 1.32 -16.41
C GLU A 157 -14.30 0.17 -16.13
N GLY A 158 -14.41 -0.25 -14.88
CA GLY A 158 -15.39 -1.24 -14.47
C GLY A 158 -15.09 -2.68 -14.90
N CYS A 159 -13.87 -3.01 -15.28
CA CYS A 159 -13.49 -4.36 -15.72
C CYS A 159 -12.71 -5.17 -14.68
N VAL A 160 -12.20 -4.53 -13.61
CA VAL A 160 -11.34 -5.19 -12.63
C VAL A 160 -12.16 -5.88 -11.55
N ASP A 161 -11.85 -7.15 -11.28
CA ASP A 161 -12.44 -7.94 -10.19
C ASP A 161 -11.85 -7.57 -8.85
N ILE A 162 -10.51 -7.57 -8.79
CA ILE A 162 -9.73 -7.35 -7.58
C ILE A 162 -8.63 -6.35 -7.91
N ALA A 163 -8.57 -5.27 -7.14
CA ALA A 163 -7.45 -4.35 -7.17
C ALA A 163 -6.64 -4.46 -5.88
N SER A 164 -5.34 -4.17 -5.93
CA SER A 164 -4.52 -4.00 -4.74
C SER A 164 -3.85 -2.63 -4.71
N LEU A 165 -3.70 -2.08 -3.50
CA LEU A 165 -3.00 -0.82 -3.23
C LEU A 165 -2.16 -1.02 -1.95
N ILE A 166 -1.03 -1.71 -2.08
CA ILE A 166 -0.21 -2.19 -0.95
C ILE A 166 1.13 -1.45 -0.86
N PHE A 167 1.28 -0.60 0.17
CA PHE A 167 2.41 0.30 0.42
C PHE A 167 2.61 1.37 -0.67
N VAL A 168 1.52 2.03 -1.05
CA VAL A 168 1.48 2.97 -2.19
C VAL A 168 0.94 4.33 -1.76
N LEU A 169 -0.22 4.35 -1.11
CA LEU A 169 -0.89 5.59 -0.73
C LEU A 169 -0.04 6.43 0.22
N SER A 170 0.77 5.80 1.08
CA SER A 170 1.71 6.51 1.96
C SER A 170 2.78 7.32 1.21
N ALA A 171 3.12 6.94 -0.02
CA ALA A 171 4.10 7.66 -0.82
C ALA A 171 3.53 8.87 -1.57
N ILE A 172 2.19 8.97 -1.63
CA ILE A 172 1.42 9.96 -2.38
C ILE A 172 0.99 11.10 -1.43
N HIS A 173 1.04 12.34 -1.93
CA HIS A 173 0.62 13.50 -1.15
C HIS A 173 -0.86 13.39 -0.71
N PRO A 174 -1.21 13.79 0.53
CA PRO A 174 -2.58 13.72 1.03
C PRO A 174 -3.66 14.33 0.11
N ASP A 175 -3.34 15.43 -0.55
CA ASP A 175 -4.25 16.12 -1.48
C ASP A 175 -4.70 15.23 -2.65
N SER A 176 -3.92 14.21 -3.01
CA SER A 176 -4.20 13.33 -4.14
C SER A 176 -4.93 12.04 -3.73
N TRP A 177 -5.13 11.76 -2.44
CA TRP A 177 -5.74 10.49 -2.01
C TRP A 177 -7.17 10.31 -2.51
N SER A 178 -7.97 11.38 -2.54
CA SER A 178 -9.33 11.32 -3.09
C SER A 178 -9.32 10.90 -4.57
N GLN A 179 -8.37 11.41 -5.35
CA GLN A 179 -8.22 11.02 -6.75
C GLN A 179 -7.78 9.56 -6.89
N VAL A 180 -6.77 9.12 -6.15
CA VAL A 180 -6.31 7.71 -6.17
C VAL A 180 -7.44 6.75 -5.80
N ALA A 181 -8.23 7.08 -4.77
CA ALA A 181 -9.37 6.27 -4.37
C ALA A 181 -10.46 6.22 -5.45
N LYS A 182 -10.74 7.34 -6.13
CA LYS A 182 -11.68 7.38 -7.28
C LYS A 182 -11.18 6.57 -8.47
N VAL A 183 -9.89 6.63 -8.79
CA VAL A 183 -9.26 5.83 -9.85
C VAL A 183 -9.43 4.34 -9.55
N ALA A 184 -9.11 3.90 -8.34
CA ALA A 184 -9.31 2.52 -7.92
C ALA A 184 -10.80 2.10 -7.99
N TYR A 185 -11.70 2.97 -7.52
CA TYR A 185 -13.15 2.73 -7.57
C TYR A 185 -13.68 2.59 -8.99
N ARG A 186 -13.24 3.45 -9.91
CA ARG A 186 -13.64 3.44 -11.32
C ARG A 186 -13.14 2.20 -12.04
N ALA A 187 -11.91 1.76 -11.78
CA ALA A 187 -11.34 0.54 -12.38
C ALA A 187 -12.13 -0.72 -12.00
N LEU A 188 -12.62 -0.81 -10.76
CA LEU A 188 -13.36 -1.97 -10.27
C LEU A 188 -14.74 -2.12 -10.92
N ARG A 189 -15.10 -3.35 -11.28
CA ARG A 189 -16.48 -3.71 -11.64
C ARG A 189 -17.40 -3.63 -10.42
N PRO A 190 -18.72 -3.49 -10.59
CA PRO A 190 -19.66 -3.62 -9.47
C PRO A 190 -19.45 -4.94 -8.72
N GLY A 191 -19.35 -4.88 -7.39
CA GLY A 191 -19.01 -6.02 -6.55
C GLY A 191 -17.52 -6.33 -6.41
N GLY A 192 -16.65 -5.69 -7.21
CA GLY A 192 -15.19 -5.84 -7.13
C GLY A 192 -14.61 -5.26 -5.84
N VAL A 193 -13.41 -5.73 -5.47
CA VAL A 193 -12.80 -5.44 -4.16
C VAL A 193 -11.41 -4.82 -4.32
N LEU A 194 -11.15 -3.77 -3.55
CA LEU A 194 -9.83 -3.20 -3.32
C LEU A 194 -9.21 -3.78 -2.05
N LEU A 195 -8.04 -4.40 -2.19
CA LEU A 195 -7.21 -4.90 -1.11
C LEU A 195 -6.15 -3.85 -0.75
N PHE A 196 -6.11 -3.44 0.51
CA PHE A 196 -5.26 -2.35 0.95
C PHE A 196 -4.37 -2.77 2.11
N ARG A 197 -3.11 -2.33 2.08
CA ARG A 197 -2.26 -2.32 3.28
C ARG A 197 -1.23 -1.21 3.18
N ASP A 198 -1.08 -0.42 4.23
CA ASP A 198 -0.04 0.61 4.31
C ASP A 198 0.43 0.85 5.75
N TYR A 199 1.35 1.80 5.97
CA TYR A 199 1.91 2.06 7.30
C TYR A 199 0.88 2.64 8.26
N GLY A 200 0.78 2.08 9.47
CA GLY A 200 -0.10 2.58 10.52
C GLY A 200 0.57 3.62 11.41
N ARG A 201 -0.25 4.52 11.94
CA ARG A 201 0.13 5.52 12.94
C ARG A 201 0.89 4.85 14.10
N TYR A 202 1.97 5.49 14.51
CA TYR A 202 2.89 5.06 15.57
C TYR A 202 3.70 3.80 15.27
N ASP A 203 3.77 3.40 14.00
CA ASP A 203 4.78 2.45 13.53
C ASP A 203 6.18 2.88 14.01
N MET A 204 7.02 1.90 14.34
CA MET A 204 8.38 2.16 14.83
C MET A 204 9.19 3.03 13.87
N ALA A 205 8.99 2.90 12.56
CA ALA A 205 9.68 3.74 11.58
C ALA A 205 9.24 5.21 11.69
N GLN A 206 7.97 5.49 11.99
CA GLN A 206 7.47 6.85 12.23
C GLN A 206 8.18 7.49 13.43
N LEU A 207 8.25 6.76 14.54
CA LEU A 207 8.79 7.26 15.82
C LEU A 207 10.30 7.54 15.75
N ARG A 208 10.99 7.01 14.74
CA ARG A 208 12.45 7.15 14.57
C ARG A 208 12.88 8.32 13.70
N PHE A 209 11.97 9.00 12.99
CA PHE A 209 12.35 10.17 12.22
C PHE A 209 13.00 11.22 13.11
N LYS A 210 14.05 11.86 12.57
CA LYS A 210 14.77 12.93 13.24
C LYS A 210 14.23 14.30 12.80
N PRO A 211 14.47 15.37 13.57
CA PRO A 211 14.11 16.73 13.15
C PRO A 211 14.71 17.04 11.77
N GLY A 212 13.92 17.63 10.88
CA GLY A 212 14.26 17.94 9.49
C GLY A 212 13.75 16.94 8.45
N HIS A 213 13.00 15.92 8.86
CA HIS A 213 12.36 14.95 7.97
C HIS A 213 10.85 15.10 7.85
N LYS A 214 10.18 15.74 8.81
CA LYS A 214 8.73 15.91 8.82
C LYS A 214 8.33 16.96 7.78
N ILE A 215 7.48 16.58 6.82
CA ILE A 215 6.91 17.45 5.79
C ILE A 215 5.67 18.13 6.34
N ALA A 216 4.74 17.32 6.85
CA ALA A 216 3.51 17.74 7.50
C ALA A 216 3.19 16.74 8.62
N ASP A 217 2.08 16.91 9.31
CA ASP A 217 1.66 15.93 10.31
C ASP A 217 1.57 14.53 9.71
N ASN A 218 2.35 13.64 10.30
CA ASN A 218 2.46 12.23 9.93
C ASN A 218 2.99 11.95 8.52
N PHE A 219 3.43 12.98 7.80
CA PHE A 219 4.01 12.87 6.47
C PHE A 219 5.50 13.21 6.50
N TYR A 220 6.34 12.29 6.05
CA TYR A 220 7.79 12.38 6.22
C TYR A 220 8.55 12.12 4.93
N MET A 221 9.68 12.81 4.79
CA MET A 221 10.71 12.56 3.78
C MET A 221 11.71 11.51 4.30
N ARG A 222 11.97 10.49 3.50
CA ARG A 222 12.99 9.47 3.73
C ARG A 222 14.37 9.93 3.25
N GLN A 223 15.41 9.15 3.53
CA GLN A 223 16.80 9.53 3.21
C GLN A 223 17.08 9.60 1.70
N ASP A 224 16.36 8.82 0.90
CA ASP A 224 16.44 8.80 -0.57
C ASP A 224 15.56 9.87 -1.25
N GLY A 225 14.82 10.66 -0.46
CA GLY A 225 13.88 11.67 -0.92
C GLY A 225 12.49 11.12 -1.28
N THR A 226 12.28 9.79 -1.23
CA THR A 226 10.92 9.22 -1.22
C THR A 226 10.21 9.62 0.06
N ARG A 227 8.90 9.37 0.15
CA ARG A 227 8.06 9.87 1.22
C ARG A 227 7.22 8.77 1.82
N SER A 228 6.77 8.99 3.04
CA SER A 228 5.84 8.09 3.72
C SER A 228 4.93 8.84 4.66
N TYR A 229 3.63 8.59 4.50
CA TYR A 229 2.58 8.86 5.45
C TYR A 229 2.37 7.65 6.37
N TYR A 230 1.81 7.88 7.54
CA TYR A 230 1.37 6.84 8.48
C TYR A 230 -0.10 7.06 8.78
N PHE A 231 -0.96 6.07 8.61
CA PHE A 231 -2.41 6.27 8.59
C PHE A 231 -3.10 5.91 9.91
N THR A 232 -4.24 6.55 10.16
CA THR A 232 -5.27 6.00 11.04
C THR A 232 -6.35 5.25 10.28
N GLU A 233 -7.07 4.39 11.00
CA GLU A 233 -8.24 3.70 10.46
C GLU A 233 -9.28 4.73 9.96
N GLU A 234 -9.53 5.81 10.71
CA GLU A 234 -10.53 6.82 10.39
C GLU A 234 -10.19 7.61 9.12
N GLU A 235 -8.91 7.94 8.91
CA GLU A 235 -8.44 8.62 7.70
C GLU A 235 -8.76 7.77 6.46
N LEU A 236 -8.43 6.48 6.50
CA LEU A 236 -8.65 5.56 5.37
C LEU A 236 -10.13 5.24 5.17
N GLN A 237 -10.88 5.03 6.26
CA GLN A 237 -12.33 4.87 6.22
C GLN A 237 -12.98 6.07 5.50
N LYS A 238 -12.58 7.29 5.86
CA LYS A 238 -13.10 8.49 5.20
C LYS A 238 -12.73 8.53 3.71
N VAL A 239 -11.46 8.32 3.36
CA VAL A 239 -10.99 8.38 1.97
C VAL A 239 -11.75 7.41 1.07
N PHE A 240 -11.90 6.15 1.49
CA PHE A 240 -12.55 5.13 0.67
C PHE A 240 -14.08 5.23 0.70
N ALA A 241 -14.70 5.60 1.83
CA ALA A 241 -16.14 5.84 1.88
C ALA A 241 -16.55 7.04 1.00
N ASP A 242 -15.80 8.14 1.04
CA ASP A 242 -16.05 9.32 0.19
C ASP A 242 -15.90 9.00 -1.31
N ALA A 243 -15.08 8.01 -1.67
CA ALA A 243 -14.95 7.51 -3.05
C ALA A 243 -16.10 6.57 -3.46
N GLY A 244 -16.96 6.16 -2.53
CA GLY A 244 -18.14 5.32 -2.78
C GLY A 244 -17.98 3.85 -2.43
N PHE A 245 -16.91 3.46 -1.74
CA PHE A 245 -16.70 2.07 -1.31
C PHE A 245 -17.54 1.71 -0.07
N GLU A 246 -18.00 0.46 -0.04
CA GLU A 246 -18.41 -0.23 1.19
C GLU A 246 -17.17 -0.76 1.92
N ILE A 247 -17.08 -0.50 3.23
CA ILE A 247 -15.94 -0.96 4.04
C ILE A 247 -16.27 -2.36 4.57
N LEU A 248 -15.57 -3.37 4.05
CA LEU A 248 -15.66 -4.74 4.55
C LEU A 248 -14.74 -4.96 5.76
N MET A 249 -13.57 -4.33 5.74
CA MET A 249 -12.57 -4.40 6.80
C MET A 249 -11.70 -3.15 6.76
N ASN A 250 -11.32 -2.65 7.92
CA ASN A 250 -10.36 -1.56 8.09
C ASN A 250 -9.81 -1.67 9.52
N THR A 251 -8.59 -2.16 9.68
CA THR A 251 -8.03 -2.52 11.00
C THR A 251 -6.53 -2.33 11.09
N TYR A 252 -6.00 -2.04 12.28
CA TYR A 252 -4.56 -2.10 12.49
C TYR A 252 -4.06 -3.54 12.53
N VAL A 253 -2.88 -3.74 11.97
CA VAL A 253 -2.13 -4.99 12.08
C VAL A 253 -0.77 -4.71 12.71
N GLN A 254 -0.52 -5.33 13.85
CA GLN A 254 0.75 -5.27 14.54
C GLN A 254 1.55 -6.54 14.27
N ARG A 255 2.80 -6.36 13.85
CA ARG A 255 3.73 -7.45 13.59
C ARG A 255 5.05 -7.19 14.28
N ARG A 256 5.57 -8.15 15.04
CA ARG A 256 6.87 -8.01 15.72
C ARG A 256 7.85 -9.04 15.18
N THR A 257 8.93 -8.58 14.56
CA THR A 257 10.04 -9.45 14.17
C THR A 257 11.12 -9.38 15.24
N VAL A 258 11.37 -10.50 15.93
CA VAL A 258 12.39 -10.61 16.97
C VAL A 258 13.43 -11.64 16.55
N ASN A 259 14.71 -11.23 16.49
CA ASN A 259 15.85 -12.12 16.41
C ASN A 259 16.85 -11.73 17.52
N PHE A 260 16.81 -12.47 18.63
CA PHE A 260 17.67 -12.22 19.78
C PHE A 260 19.16 -12.33 19.47
N LYS A 261 19.56 -13.23 18.56
CA LYS A 261 20.98 -13.42 18.20
C LYS A 261 21.55 -12.24 17.42
N GLU A 262 20.71 -11.60 16.62
CA GLU A 262 21.08 -10.45 15.80
C GLU A 262 20.70 -9.10 16.45
N GLY A 263 20.10 -9.13 17.65
CA GLY A 263 19.62 -7.92 18.34
C GLY A 263 18.48 -7.22 17.62
N ILE A 264 17.72 -7.93 16.79
CA ILE A 264 16.60 -7.38 16.02
C ILE A 264 15.33 -7.48 16.85
N ASP A 265 14.67 -6.35 17.07
CA ASP A 265 13.32 -6.26 17.59
C ASP A 265 12.61 -5.11 16.86
N VAL A 266 11.77 -5.47 15.89
CA VAL A 266 11.16 -4.54 14.96
C VAL A 266 9.64 -4.68 15.06
N PRO A 267 9.00 -3.96 16.01
CA PRO A 267 7.55 -3.83 16.02
C PRO A 267 7.12 -2.95 14.85
N ARG A 268 6.24 -3.48 14.01
CA ARG A 268 5.63 -2.79 12.89
C ARG A 268 4.14 -2.63 13.10
N ILE A 269 3.61 -1.49 12.69
CA ILE A 269 2.17 -1.21 12.67
C ILE A 269 1.78 -0.89 11.23
N PHE A 270 0.77 -1.58 10.75
CA PHE A 270 0.14 -1.38 9.45
C PHE A 270 -1.34 -1.07 9.64
N VAL A 271 -1.98 -0.47 8.65
CA VAL A 271 -3.44 -0.54 8.50
C VAL A 271 -3.73 -1.44 7.32
N GLN A 272 -4.70 -2.32 7.47
CA GLN A 272 -5.15 -3.23 6.43
C GLN A 272 -6.63 -3.04 6.18
N GLY A 273 -7.00 -2.97 4.90
CA GLY A 273 -8.35 -2.67 4.47
C GLY A 273 -8.83 -3.58 3.36
N LYS A 274 -10.16 -3.77 3.33
CA LYS A 274 -10.89 -4.41 2.24
C LYS A 274 -12.08 -3.52 1.93
N TYR A 275 -12.14 -3.01 0.72
CA TYR A 275 -13.13 -2.02 0.30
C TYR A 275 -13.84 -2.53 -0.95
N LYS A 276 -15.16 -2.68 -0.89
CA LYS A 276 -15.96 -3.25 -1.98
C LYS A 276 -16.67 -2.14 -2.74
N LYS A 277 -16.63 -2.19 -4.06
CA LYS A 277 -17.53 -1.39 -4.89
C LYS A 277 -18.93 -1.99 -4.77
N PRO A 278 -19.96 -1.22 -4.39
CA PRO A 278 -21.33 -1.74 -4.30
C PRO A 278 -21.72 -2.52 -5.54
N ALA A 279 -22.37 -3.67 -5.35
CA ALA A 279 -23.02 -4.34 -6.48
C ALA A 279 -24.12 -3.40 -7.01
N LYS A 280 -24.33 -3.36 -8.33
CA LYS A 280 -25.54 -2.71 -8.84
C LYS A 280 -26.72 -3.48 -8.26
N GLY A 281 -27.60 -2.78 -7.53
CA GLY A 281 -28.89 -3.32 -7.08
C GLY A 281 -29.80 -3.65 -8.26
#